data_AF-A0A925QUM5-F1
#
_entry.id   AF-A0A925QUM5-F1
#
_cell.length_a   1.000
_cell.length_b   1.000
_cell.length_c   1.000
_cell.angle_alpha   90.00
_cell.angle_beta   90.00
_cell.angle_gamma   90.00
#
_symmetry.space_group_name_H-M   'P 1'
#
loop_
_entity.id
_entity.type
_entity.pdbx_description
1 polymer ?
#
loop_
_entity_poly.entity_id
_entity_poly.type
_entity_poly.pdbx_seq_one_letter_code
_entity_poly.pdbx_strand_id
1 'polypeptide(L)'
;MKFLKLSILTTVFSICVLACNKDSDGTASQPIAGKWVGTYGFGNESPAIYYAFNIKSNGVIEELSQSGNSKGSGTWNLNGNTFTAHYQWKAPLNTIYTVIATYDVATGKLTGTWGYDDDGDNGGLWEQSKQ
;
A
#
# COMPACT_ATOMS: atom_id res chain seq x y z
N MET A 1 -64.62 -48.75 -11.60
CA MET A 1 -63.25 -48.24 -11.30
C MET A 1 -63.44 -46.79 -10.85
N LYS A 2 -63.73 -46.50 -9.57
CA LYS A 2 -62.83 -46.39 -8.40
C LYS A 2 -61.71 -45.33 -8.58
N PHE A 3 -61.93 -44.18 -7.91
CA PHE A 3 -60.95 -43.29 -7.24
C PHE A 3 -60.00 -42.46 -8.15
N LEU A 4 -59.46 -41.28 -7.81
CA LEU A 4 -59.64 -40.29 -6.75
C LEU A 4 -58.48 -39.27 -6.97
N LYS A 5 -58.80 -37.98 -7.07
CA LYS A 5 -58.07 -36.76 -6.61
C LYS A 5 -56.55 -36.55 -6.86
N LEU A 6 -56.26 -35.25 -7.07
CA LEU A 6 -55.19 -34.43 -6.45
C LEU A 6 -53.77 -34.44 -7.05
N SER A 7 -53.41 -33.25 -7.57
CA SER A 7 -52.22 -32.43 -7.30
C SER A 7 -50.85 -33.08 -7.04
N ILE A 8 -49.82 -32.60 -7.74
CA ILE A 8 -48.43 -32.30 -7.28
C ILE A 8 -47.81 -31.53 -8.47
N LEU A 9 -47.96 -30.19 -8.56
CA LEU A 9 -47.05 -29.18 -8.03
C LEU A 9 -45.59 -29.68 -7.87
N THR A 10 -44.86 -29.72 -8.99
CA THR A 10 -43.42 -29.95 -9.00
C THR A 10 -42.71 -28.62 -8.77
N THR A 11 -42.33 -28.43 -7.51
CA THR A 11 -41.51 -27.35 -6.97
C THR A 11 -40.17 -27.27 -7.70
N VAL A 12 -39.96 -26.19 -8.46
CA VAL A 12 -38.63 -25.84 -8.98
C VAL A 12 -37.78 -25.39 -7.80
N PHE A 13 -36.77 -26.20 -7.50
CA PHE A 13 -35.72 -25.96 -6.53
C PHE A 13 -34.79 -24.85 -7.08
N SER A 14 -35.13 -23.59 -6.82
CA SER A 14 -34.24 -22.46 -7.08
C SER A 14 -33.20 -22.36 -5.97
N ILE A 15 -31.98 -22.63 -6.39
CA ILE A 15 -30.75 -22.72 -5.62
C ILE A 15 -30.29 -21.30 -5.24
N CYS A 16 -29.65 -21.23 -4.09
CA CYS A 16 -29.06 -20.08 -3.41
C CYS A 16 -28.45 -18.99 -4.31
N VAL A 17 -28.81 -17.73 -4.03
CA VAL A 17 -27.87 -16.60 -4.12
C VAL A 17 -27.87 -15.86 -2.78
N LEU A 18 -26.96 -16.28 -1.89
CA LEU A 18 -26.38 -15.36 -0.91
C LEU A 18 -25.48 -14.40 -1.70
N ALA A 19 -25.95 -13.19 -1.97
CA ALA A 19 -25.10 -12.10 -2.42
C ALA A 19 -25.34 -10.90 -1.51
N CYS A 20 -24.88 -11.06 -0.26
CA CYS A 20 -24.64 -9.94 0.64
C CYS A 20 -23.37 -9.24 0.15
N ASN A 21 -23.48 -8.32 -0.80
CA ASN A 21 -22.47 -7.28 -0.96
C ASN A 21 -23.18 -5.96 -0.69
N LYS A 22 -23.31 -5.65 0.60
CA LYS A 22 -23.51 -4.26 1.02
C LYS A 22 -22.24 -3.54 0.59
N ASP A 23 -22.33 -2.82 -0.52
CA ASP A 23 -21.31 -1.86 -0.94
C ASP A 23 -21.20 -0.80 0.16
N SER A 24 -20.34 -1.09 1.14
CA SER A 24 -19.65 -0.04 1.85
C SER A 24 -18.43 0.28 1.01
N ASP A 25 -18.49 1.40 0.29
CA ASP A 25 -17.31 2.19 -0.12
C ASP A 25 -16.54 2.69 1.13
N GLY A 26 -16.22 1.77 2.03
CA GLY A 26 -15.19 1.96 3.03
C GLY A 26 -13.92 1.50 2.36
N THR A 27 -13.14 2.42 1.80
CA THR A 27 -11.71 2.18 1.58
C THR A 27 -11.20 1.67 2.91
N ALA A 28 -10.96 0.36 3.03
CA ALA A 28 -10.42 -0.21 4.25
C ALA A 28 -9.19 0.62 4.58
N SER A 29 -9.19 1.28 5.74
CA SER A 29 -8.09 2.14 6.16
C SER A 29 -6.82 1.30 6.08
N GLN A 30 -6.02 1.52 5.03
CA GLN A 30 -4.79 0.76 4.84
C GLN A 30 -3.90 1.10 6.03
N PRO A 31 -3.49 0.13 6.87
CA PRO A 31 -2.77 0.40 8.11
C PRO A 31 -1.46 1.17 7.87
N ILE A 32 -0.92 1.11 6.65
CA ILE A 32 0.27 1.82 6.22
C ILE A 32 0.04 3.31 5.89
N ALA A 33 -1.20 3.75 5.63
CA ALA A 33 -1.48 5.14 5.31
C ALA A 33 -1.14 6.07 6.48
N GLY A 34 -0.52 7.21 6.18
CA GLY A 34 -0.06 8.19 7.17
C GLY A 34 1.29 8.82 6.82
N LYS A 35 1.80 9.62 7.76
CA LYS A 35 3.13 10.23 7.67
C LYS A 35 4.17 9.31 8.31
N TRP A 36 5.29 9.14 7.61
CA TRP A 36 6.41 8.31 8.01
C TRP A 36 7.68 9.15 7.99
N VAL A 37 8.49 9.04 9.03
CA VAL A 37 9.71 9.85 9.21
C VAL A 37 10.84 8.97 9.71
N GLY A 38 12.04 9.20 9.19
CA GLY A 38 13.26 8.51 9.57
C GLY A 38 14.43 8.99 8.73
N THR A 39 15.26 8.05 8.27
CA THR A 39 16.52 8.37 7.59
C THR A 39 16.82 7.41 6.44
N TYR A 40 17.66 7.87 5.50
CA TYR A 40 18.30 7.04 4.48
C TYR A 40 19.83 7.20 4.53
N GLY A 41 20.54 6.27 3.91
CA GLY A 41 22.00 6.26 3.74
C GLY A 41 22.39 5.77 2.35
N PHE A 42 23.70 5.77 2.05
CA PHE A 42 24.23 5.30 0.76
C PHE A 42 24.94 3.96 0.93
N GLY A 43 24.74 3.06 -0.03
CA GLY A 43 25.29 1.70 0.04
C GLY A 43 24.92 1.00 1.35
N ASN A 44 25.94 0.50 2.05
CA ASN A 44 25.78 -0.20 3.33
C ASN A 44 25.97 0.71 4.57
N GLU A 45 26.05 2.02 4.38
CA GLU A 45 26.20 2.95 5.50
C GLU A 45 24.91 3.01 6.35
N SER A 46 25.07 3.26 7.64
CA SER A 46 23.93 3.47 8.52
C SER A 46 23.12 4.69 8.05
N PRO A 47 21.78 4.59 7.96
CA PRO A 47 20.93 5.70 7.58
C PRO A 47 21.07 6.91 8.51
N ALA A 48 21.36 8.09 7.96
CA ALA A 48 21.60 9.32 8.73
C ALA A 48 20.96 10.58 8.12
N ILE A 49 20.53 10.53 6.85
CA ILE A 49 19.99 11.68 6.13
C ILE A 49 18.47 11.67 6.25
N TYR A 50 17.86 12.82 6.58
CA TYR A 50 16.41 12.93 6.76
C TYR A 50 15.63 12.34 5.58
N TYR A 51 14.64 11.53 5.91
CA TYR A 51 13.75 10.91 4.94
C TYR A 51 12.33 10.86 5.48
N ALA A 52 11.35 11.26 4.67
CA ALA A 52 9.96 11.21 5.08
C ALA A 52 9.01 10.96 3.92
N PHE A 53 7.96 10.19 4.19
CA PHE A 53 6.87 9.91 3.26
C PHE A 53 5.52 10.34 3.81
N ASN A 54 4.64 10.74 2.90
CA ASN A 54 3.20 10.79 3.11
C ASN A 54 2.54 9.70 2.26
N ILE A 55 2.10 8.62 2.89
CA ILE A 55 1.45 7.49 2.24
C ILE A 55 -0.06 7.70 2.31
N LYS A 56 -0.69 7.92 1.15
CA LYS A 56 -2.13 8.16 1.03
C LYS A 56 -2.86 6.85 0.73
N SER A 57 -4.05 6.68 1.30
CA SER A 57 -4.86 5.46 1.13
C SER A 57 -5.31 5.19 -0.31
N ASN A 58 -5.24 6.18 -1.19
CA ASN A 58 -5.60 6.07 -2.61
C ASN A 58 -4.44 5.59 -3.51
N GLY A 59 -3.40 4.99 -2.94
CA GLY A 59 -2.25 4.46 -3.69
C GLY A 59 -1.19 5.51 -4.05
N VAL A 60 -1.34 6.76 -3.61
CA VAL A 60 -0.36 7.83 -3.84
C VAL A 60 0.64 7.91 -2.69
N ILE A 61 1.92 8.10 -3.00
CA ILE A 61 2.97 8.43 -2.04
C ILE A 61 3.60 9.78 -2.40
N GLU A 62 4.04 10.52 -1.40
CA GLU A 62 4.86 11.72 -1.58
C GLU A 62 6.10 11.63 -0.70
N GLU A 63 7.28 11.91 -1.25
CA GLU A 63 8.44 12.23 -0.42
C GLU A 63 8.32 13.68 0.07
N LEU A 64 8.59 13.91 1.34
CA LEU A 64 8.50 15.21 1.99
C LEU A 64 9.89 15.78 2.28
N SER A 65 10.04 17.09 2.11
CA SER A 65 11.14 17.85 2.71
C SER A 65 10.99 17.89 4.23
N GLN A 66 12.05 18.32 4.93
CA GLN A 66 12.00 18.55 6.38
C GLN A 66 10.93 19.59 6.79
N SER A 67 10.61 20.54 5.90
CA SER A 67 9.52 21.50 6.06
C SER A 67 8.12 20.94 5.78
N GLY A 68 8.01 19.66 5.39
CA GLY A 68 6.75 18.99 5.09
C GLY A 68 6.21 19.21 3.68
N ASN A 69 6.98 19.85 2.79
CA ASN A 69 6.56 20.06 1.41
C ASN A 69 6.84 18.82 0.57
N SER A 70 5.90 18.43 -0.31
CA SER A 70 6.15 17.33 -1.25
C SER A 70 7.28 17.69 -2.23
N LYS A 71 8.35 16.90 -2.21
CA LYS A 71 9.49 16.92 -3.14
C LYS A 71 9.26 16.08 -4.39
N GLY A 72 8.45 15.03 -4.25
CA GLY A 72 8.12 14.10 -5.32
C GLY A 72 6.81 13.38 -5.02
N SER A 73 6.32 12.64 -6.01
CA SER A 73 5.13 11.82 -5.86
C SER A 73 5.18 10.61 -6.77
N GLY A 74 4.42 9.58 -6.40
CA GLY A 74 4.26 8.39 -7.22
C GLY A 74 3.25 7.44 -6.62
N THR A 75 3.47 6.15 -6.82
CA THR A 75 2.57 5.09 -6.38
C THR A 75 3.23 4.17 -5.38
N TRP A 76 2.43 3.55 -4.52
CA TRP A 76 2.88 2.52 -3.59
C TRP A 76 1.97 1.31 -3.61
N ASN A 77 2.51 0.18 -3.15
CA ASN A 77 1.79 -1.05 -2.91
C ASN A 77 2.29 -1.72 -1.62
N LEU A 78 1.42 -2.47 -0.96
CA LEU A 78 1.77 -3.31 0.19
C LEU A 78 1.25 -4.72 -0.08
N ASN A 79 2.16 -5.67 -0.29
CA ASN A 79 1.84 -7.08 -0.46
C ASN A 79 2.33 -7.86 0.77
N GLY A 80 1.41 -8.25 1.64
CA GLY A 80 1.75 -8.78 2.97
C GLY A 80 2.53 -7.74 3.77
N ASN A 81 3.76 -8.07 4.15
CA ASN A 81 4.67 -7.15 4.84
C ASN A 81 5.63 -6.43 3.90
N THR A 82 5.59 -6.69 2.59
CA THR A 82 6.50 -6.04 1.64
C THR A 82 5.86 -4.78 1.09
N PHE A 83 6.43 -3.65 1.48
CA PHE A 83 6.11 -2.34 0.96
C PHE A 83 7.00 -2.03 -0.25
N THR A 84 6.39 -1.58 -1.34
CA THR A 84 7.11 -1.10 -2.52
C THR A 84 6.54 0.24 -2.94
N ALA A 85 7.40 1.20 -3.26
CA ALA A 85 6.96 2.46 -3.84
C ALA A 85 7.89 2.91 -4.95
N HIS A 86 7.31 3.58 -5.94
CA HIS A 86 8.00 4.13 -7.09
C HIS A 86 7.53 5.58 -7.27
N TYR A 87 8.46 6.53 -7.23
CA TYR A 87 8.12 7.94 -7.21
C TYR A 87 9.17 8.79 -7.92
N GLN A 88 8.73 9.95 -8.42
CA GLN A 88 9.59 10.88 -9.14
C GLN A 88 9.65 12.21 -8.39
N TRP A 89 10.86 12.77 -8.29
CA TRP A 89 11.06 14.13 -7.82
C TRP A 89 10.48 15.15 -8.80
N LYS A 90 10.00 16.27 -8.27
CA LYS A 90 9.54 17.39 -9.08
C LYS A 90 10.72 18.03 -9.83
N ALA A 91 10.39 18.80 -10.86
CA ALA A 91 11.37 19.62 -11.57
C ALA A 91 12.15 20.53 -10.60
N PRO A 92 13.45 20.78 -10.86
CA PRO A 92 14.17 20.45 -12.10
C PRO A 92 14.84 19.06 -12.11
N LEU A 93 14.90 18.37 -10.96
CA LEU A 93 15.69 17.14 -10.83
C LEU A 93 15.07 15.97 -11.59
N ASN A 94 13.75 15.79 -11.49
CA ASN A 94 13.00 14.74 -12.21
C ASN A 94 13.52 13.31 -12.01
N THR A 95 14.36 13.06 -11.01
CA THR A 95 14.92 11.75 -10.68
C THR A 95 13.82 10.81 -10.22
N ILE A 96 13.88 9.56 -10.69
CA ILE A 96 12.97 8.49 -10.33
C ILE A 96 13.64 7.57 -9.31
N TYR A 97 12.88 7.17 -8.30
CA TYR A 97 13.33 6.31 -7.22
C TYR A 97 12.36 5.16 -7.01
N THR A 98 12.93 3.99 -6.69
CA THR A 98 12.20 2.84 -6.18
C THR A 98 12.65 2.54 -4.76
N VAL A 99 11.71 2.22 -3.87
CA VAL A 99 11.99 1.73 -2.52
C VAL A 99 11.30 0.41 -2.28
N ILE A 100 11.99 -0.48 -1.58
CA ILE A 100 11.47 -1.76 -1.13
C ILE A 100 11.76 -1.87 0.36
N ALA A 101 10.73 -2.13 1.17
CA ALA A 101 10.88 -2.25 2.62
C ALA A 101 9.99 -3.33 3.21
N THR A 102 10.38 -3.81 4.38
CA THR A 102 9.53 -4.63 5.24
C THR A 102 8.77 -3.73 6.20
N TYR A 103 7.44 -3.87 6.22
CA TYR A 103 6.54 -3.25 7.19
C TYR A 103 6.37 -4.15 8.41
N ASP A 104 6.92 -3.72 9.54
CA ASP A 104 6.63 -4.31 10.84
C ASP A 104 5.38 -3.65 11.43
N VAL A 105 4.28 -4.40 11.41
CA VAL A 105 2.97 -3.96 11.91
C VAL A 105 2.99 -3.75 13.43
N ALA A 106 3.79 -4.54 14.16
CA ALA A 106 3.82 -4.47 15.62
C ALA A 106 4.53 -3.21 16.12
N THR A 107 5.58 -2.78 15.42
CA THR A 107 6.37 -1.60 15.81
C THR A 107 6.02 -0.34 15.00
N GLY A 108 5.28 -0.47 13.90
CA GLY A 108 4.98 0.65 13.03
C GLY A 108 6.22 1.16 12.28
N LYS A 109 7.09 0.24 11.86
CA LYS A 109 8.37 0.54 11.20
C LYS A 109 8.44 0.03 9.76
N LEU A 110 9.09 0.80 8.91
CA LEU A 110 9.53 0.42 7.58
C LEU A 110 11.05 0.38 7.59
N THR A 111 11.64 -0.73 7.17
CA THR A 111 13.10 -0.87 7.00
C THR A 111 13.37 -1.53 5.67
N GLY A 112 14.28 -0.96 4.87
CA GLY A 112 14.46 -1.42 3.51
C GLY A 112 15.61 -0.78 2.76
N THR A 113 15.53 -0.92 1.45
CA THR A 113 16.48 -0.39 0.47
C THR A 113 15.81 0.61 -0.46
N TRP A 114 16.61 1.49 -1.02
CA TRP A 114 16.20 2.40 -2.09
C TRP A 114 17.18 2.29 -3.25
N GLY A 115 16.72 2.67 -4.44
CA GLY A 115 17.54 2.76 -5.64
C GLY A 115 16.92 3.66 -6.70
N TYR A 116 17.57 3.71 -7.86
CA TYR A 116 17.20 4.57 -8.99
C TYR A 116 16.33 3.83 -10.00
N ASP A 117 15.47 4.60 -10.68
CA ASP A 117 14.56 4.09 -11.70
C ASP A 117 13.73 2.91 -11.17
N ASP A 118 13.81 1.74 -11.79
CA ASP A 118 13.07 0.52 -11.40
C ASP A 118 13.84 -0.38 -10.42
N ASP A 119 15.05 0.00 -10.04
CA ASP A 119 15.91 -0.75 -9.14
C ASP A 119 15.73 -0.24 -7.70
N GLY A 120 15.35 -1.14 -6.79
CA GLY A 120 15.06 -0.81 -5.41
C GLY A 120 16.20 -1.03 -4.43
N ASP A 121 17.39 -1.47 -4.87
CA ASP A 121 18.49 -1.86 -3.98
C ASP A 121 19.88 -1.29 -4.33
N ASN A 122 20.01 -0.58 -5.45
CA ASN A 122 21.30 -0.01 -5.87
C ASN A 122 21.69 1.34 -5.24
N GLY A 123 20.86 1.93 -4.38
CA GLY A 123 21.09 3.23 -3.75
C GLY A 123 21.63 3.12 -2.32
N GLY A 124 20.92 2.41 -1.45
CA GLY A 124 21.33 2.17 -0.08
C GLY A 124 20.19 1.78 0.87
N LEU A 125 20.45 1.89 2.17
CA LEU A 125 19.49 1.52 3.23
C LEU A 125 18.63 2.71 3.67
N TRP A 126 17.43 2.43 4.16
CA TRP A 126 16.57 3.41 4.82
C TRP A 126 15.68 2.78 5.88
N GLU A 127 15.25 3.61 6.83
CA GLU A 127 14.27 3.25 7.84
C GLU A 127 13.36 4.43 8.18
N GLN A 128 12.09 4.14 8.47
CA GLN A 128 11.11 5.13 8.92
C GLN A 128 10.17 4.53 9.97
N SER A 129 9.65 5.38 10.84
CA SER A 129 8.58 5.05 11.77
C SER A 129 7.35 5.90 11.49
N LYS A 130 6.17 5.32 11.72
CA LYS A 130 4.90 6.05 11.61
C LYS A 130 4.85 7.15 12.67
N GLN A 131 4.41 8.35 12.27
CA GLN A 131 4.17 9.49 13.18
C GLN A 131 2.76 9.44 13.78
#